data_AF-A0A1A8ZPT6-F1
#
_entry.id   AF-A0A1A8ZPT6-F1
#
_cell.length_a   1.000
_cell.length_b   1.000
_cell.length_c   1.000
_cell.angle_alpha   90.00
_cell.angle_beta   90.00
_cell.angle_gamma   90.00
#
_symmetry.space_group_name_H-M   'P 1'
#
loop_
_entity.id
_entity.type
_entity.pdbx_description
1 polymer ?
#
loop_
_entity_poly.entity_id
_entity_poly.type
_entity_poly.pdbx_seq_one_letter_code
_entity_poly.pdbx_strand_id
1 'polypeptide(L)'
;MKLLDRATLTRRVARQATAATLGLVGALTGALVGVTPAEASVLNGPITRTEIVDRAQNWVDRGFKYLSDSDRSTWASDAENPDHLYRRDCSGLVSMAWHLGRSYVTDEFMLSNSLWTTIAKDDMRAGDAVVRDGHMEMFVRWKSATDHSQGAYVYSFNQTGETVRNPYEKSNFGILGFDDATELNSYPKAIRRTGLVTPPPPPPSPSVDRDFDGDGNADVLARYDTTQDLWFYPGNGAGDFKKGQQRNIWSNWSAFDIILAAGDFNRDGKPDVIARNATTKDLWFYPGDGDGGLQFAKQEMVWSNWSAFDRIIAPGDFDHDGNPDLLARNATTKDLWFYPGDGHGNFKKGQQVMIWTNWSAFDLIIAADDFNRDGNVDVIARNATTKDLWFYPGDGTGDFKKGQQTMVWTNWSALDTIVGVGDFDHDGNPDLLARNATTTNLWFYPGNGAGDFKKGQQQEIWTNWGFINRII
;
A
#
# COMPACT_ATOMS: atom_id res chain seq x y z
N MET A 1 2.80 -22.15 82.64
CA MET A 1 2.55 -23.34 83.46
C MET A 1 1.23 -23.96 83.01
N LYS A 2 1.30 -25.18 82.44
CA LYS A 2 0.25 -26.21 82.31
C LYS A 2 -1.07 -25.85 81.57
N LEU A 3 -1.30 -26.47 80.40
CA LEU A 3 -2.14 -27.68 80.15
C LEU A 3 -3.58 -27.26 79.77
N LEU A 4 -4.05 -27.57 78.55
CA LEU A 4 -4.94 -28.70 78.20
C LEU A 4 -6.27 -28.65 79.00
N ASP A 5 -7.46 -28.67 78.41
CA ASP A 5 -7.99 -29.77 77.59
C ASP A 5 -9.34 -29.44 76.88
N ARG A 6 -9.72 -30.33 75.97
CA ARG A 6 -10.92 -30.54 75.11
C ARG A 6 -12.26 -30.52 75.90
N ALA A 7 -13.48 -30.43 75.36
CA ALA A 7 -14.14 -30.85 74.11
C ALA A 7 -15.47 -30.03 73.96
N THR A 8 -16.19 -29.91 72.84
CA THR A 8 -17.07 -30.95 72.23
C THR A 8 -17.75 -30.37 70.97
N LEU A 9 -18.04 -31.26 70.01
CA LEU A 9 -18.62 -31.11 68.67
C LEU A 9 -19.89 -30.23 68.53
N THR A 10 -20.14 -29.67 67.33
CA THR A 10 -21.17 -30.14 66.36
C THR A 10 -21.06 -29.43 64.99
N ARG A 11 -21.34 -30.20 63.92
CA ARG A 11 -21.19 -29.97 62.48
C ARG A 11 -21.88 -28.72 61.89
N ARG A 12 -21.21 -28.09 60.91
CA ARG A 12 -21.74 -27.80 59.55
C ARG A 12 -20.58 -27.43 58.62
N VAL A 13 -20.38 -28.20 57.54
CA VAL A 13 -19.38 -27.93 56.50
C VAL A 13 -19.99 -26.95 55.50
N ALA A 14 -19.45 -25.74 55.43
CA ALA A 14 -19.58 -24.87 54.26
C ALA A 14 -18.15 -24.51 53.85
N ARG A 15 -17.75 -24.95 52.65
CA ARG A 15 -16.48 -24.55 52.03
C ARG A 15 -16.62 -23.09 51.59
N GLN A 16 -15.91 -22.19 52.25
CA GLN A 16 -15.53 -20.90 51.69
C GLN A 16 -14.01 -20.84 51.66
N ALA A 17 -13.47 -20.69 50.45
CA ALA A 17 -12.06 -20.54 50.19
C ALA A 17 -11.60 -19.16 50.68
N THR A 18 -10.47 -19.16 51.37
CA THR A 18 -9.83 -18.00 51.96
C THR A 18 -9.29 -17.06 50.87
N ALA A 19 -9.70 -15.80 50.94
CA ALA A 19 -9.09 -14.70 50.20
C ALA A 19 -7.69 -14.41 50.74
N ALA A 20 -6.74 -14.19 49.82
CA ALA A 20 -5.51 -13.48 50.09
C ALA A 20 -5.31 -12.42 49.01
N THR A 21 -5.41 -11.17 49.47
CA THR A 21 -5.04 -9.87 48.88
C THR A 21 -4.07 -9.86 47.70
N LEU A 22 -4.49 -9.25 46.57
CA LEU A 22 -3.62 -8.59 45.59
C LEU A 22 -3.85 -7.07 45.64
N GLY A 23 -2.76 -6.32 45.69
CA GLY A 23 -2.75 -4.86 45.67
C GLY A 23 -3.25 -4.28 44.35
N LEU A 24 -3.88 -3.11 44.45
CA LEU A 24 -4.30 -2.30 43.33
C LEU A 24 -3.11 -1.95 42.42
N VAL A 25 -3.16 -2.41 41.17
CA VAL A 25 -2.57 -1.70 40.02
C VAL A 25 -3.77 -1.25 39.19
N GLY A 26 -3.97 0.06 39.09
CA GLY A 26 -4.96 0.63 38.20
C GLY A 26 -4.53 0.37 36.77
N ALA A 27 -5.21 -0.54 36.08
CA ALA A 27 -5.07 -0.71 34.64
C ALA A 27 -5.81 0.45 33.96
N LEU A 28 -5.06 1.36 33.35
CA LEU A 28 -5.54 2.22 32.28
C LEU A 28 -6.00 1.30 31.14
N THR A 29 -7.30 1.19 30.95
CA THR A 29 -7.87 0.62 29.72
C THR A 29 -7.65 1.64 28.61
N GLY A 30 -6.46 1.60 27.99
CA GLY A 30 -6.28 2.12 26.65
C GLY A 30 -7.16 1.29 25.73
N ALA A 31 -8.22 1.90 25.21
CA ALA A 31 -8.93 1.35 24.08
C ALA A 31 -7.95 1.38 22.91
N LEU A 32 -7.26 0.26 22.68
CA LEU A 32 -6.66 -0.05 21.39
C LEU A 32 -7.78 0.06 20.38
N VAL A 33 -7.86 1.19 19.68
CA VAL A 33 -8.55 1.24 18.40
C VAL A 33 -7.64 0.44 17.48
N GLY A 34 -7.82 -0.89 17.51
CA GLY A 34 -7.26 -1.75 16.50
C GLY A 34 -7.82 -1.24 15.19
N VAL A 35 -6.94 -0.78 14.31
CA VAL A 35 -7.26 -0.72 12.89
C VAL A 35 -7.56 -2.16 12.52
N THR A 36 -8.84 -2.51 12.50
CA THR A 36 -9.27 -3.81 11.99
C THR A 36 -8.78 -3.84 10.54
N PRO A 37 -8.01 -4.87 10.13
CA PRO A 37 -7.83 -5.14 8.71
C PRO A 37 -9.20 -5.07 8.03
N ALA A 38 -9.28 -4.56 6.79
CA ALA A 38 -10.53 -4.62 6.03
C ALA A 38 -11.15 -6.00 6.26
N GLU A 39 -12.34 -6.03 6.89
CA GLU A 39 -12.88 -7.25 7.46
C GLU A 39 -12.93 -8.29 6.34
N ALA A 40 -12.18 -9.39 6.49
CA ALA A 40 -12.17 -10.45 5.48
C ALA A 40 -13.61 -10.80 5.13
N SER A 41 -13.95 -10.83 3.85
CA SER A 41 -15.29 -11.15 3.39
C SER A 41 -15.79 -12.41 4.10
N VAL A 42 -17.09 -12.53 4.32
CA VAL A 42 -17.68 -13.81 4.76
C VAL A 42 -17.91 -14.71 3.54
N LEU A 43 -18.03 -16.03 3.75
CA LEU A 43 -18.31 -16.98 2.67
C LEU A 43 -19.54 -16.57 1.84
N ASN A 44 -19.38 -16.53 0.52
CA ASN A 44 -20.35 -16.02 -0.48
C ASN A 44 -20.73 -14.54 -0.34
N GLY A 45 -20.12 -13.81 0.58
CA GLY A 45 -20.42 -12.41 0.86
C GLY A 45 -19.84 -11.45 -0.18
N PRO A 46 -20.09 -10.15 0.01
CA PRO A 46 -19.39 -9.09 -0.71
C PRO A 46 -17.87 -9.24 -0.54
N ILE A 47 -17.12 -9.04 -1.61
CA ILE A 47 -15.66 -9.22 -1.63
C ILE A 47 -15.00 -8.16 -2.50
N THR A 48 -13.79 -7.73 -2.14
CA THR A 48 -13.00 -6.76 -2.93
C THR A 48 -12.10 -7.47 -3.95
N ARG A 49 -11.55 -6.72 -4.92
CA ARG A 49 -10.57 -7.29 -5.86
C ARG A 49 -9.24 -7.62 -5.18
N THR A 50 -8.77 -6.73 -4.31
CA THR A 50 -7.55 -6.93 -3.50
C THR A 50 -7.64 -8.25 -2.74
N GLU A 51 -8.73 -8.49 -2.01
CA GLU A 51 -8.91 -9.73 -1.26
C GLU A 51 -8.92 -10.98 -2.16
N ILE A 52 -9.51 -10.91 -3.36
CA ILE A 52 -9.47 -12.03 -4.32
C ILE A 52 -8.02 -12.32 -4.75
N VAL A 53 -7.24 -11.29 -5.03
CA VAL A 53 -5.85 -11.42 -5.47
C VAL A 53 -4.97 -11.93 -4.33
N ASP A 54 -5.10 -11.39 -3.12
CA ASP A 54 -4.37 -11.81 -1.93
C ASP A 54 -4.62 -13.28 -1.60
N ARG A 55 -5.89 -13.71 -1.68
CA ARG A 55 -6.24 -15.13 -1.53
C ARG A 55 -5.58 -15.99 -2.58
N ALA A 56 -5.65 -15.59 -3.86
CA ALA A 56 -5.03 -16.34 -4.94
C ALA A 56 -3.50 -16.44 -4.74
N GLN A 57 -2.86 -15.33 -4.37
CA GLN A 57 -1.43 -15.24 -4.07
C GLN A 57 -1.03 -16.15 -2.90
N ASN A 58 -1.76 -16.10 -1.78
CA ASN A 58 -1.53 -16.97 -0.64
C ASN A 58 -1.62 -18.46 -1.01
N TRP A 59 -2.61 -18.83 -1.85
CA TRP A 59 -2.73 -20.20 -2.36
C TRP A 59 -1.49 -20.64 -3.11
N VAL A 60 -0.91 -19.70 -3.86
CA VAL A 60 0.24 -19.92 -4.70
C VAL A 60 1.50 -20.10 -3.89
N ASP A 61 1.73 -19.21 -2.93
CA ASP A 61 2.92 -19.21 -2.09
C ASP A 61 3.00 -20.48 -1.22
N ARG A 62 1.86 -21.11 -0.96
CA ARG A 62 1.78 -22.41 -0.27
C ARG A 62 2.18 -23.60 -1.15
N GLY A 63 2.43 -23.41 -2.44
CA GLY A 63 3.08 -24.38 -3.33
C GLY A 63 2.29 -25.68 -3.54
N PHE A 64 0.96 -25.61 -3.55
CA PHE A 64 0.10 -26.79 -3.66
C PHE A 64 0.19 -27.51 -5.00
N LYS A 65 0.35 -28.85 -4.97
CA LYS A 65 0.30 -29.70 -6.16
C LYS A 65 -1.11 -29.79 -6.71
N TYR A 66 -1.24 -29.76 -8.04
CA TYR A 66 -2.51 -29.95 -8.72
C TYR A 66 -3.07 -31.35 -8.47
N LEU A 67 -4.32 -31.43 -8.02
CA LEU A 67 -5.06 -32.67 -7.79
C LEU A 67 -6.49 -32.52 -8.31
N SER A 68 -6.80 -33.23 -9.40
CA SER A 68 -8.16 -33.28 -9.95
C SER A 68 -9.04 -34.35 -9.29
N ASP A 69 -8.69 -34.82 -8.10
CA ASP A 69 -9.45 -35.86 -7.41
C ASP A 69 -10.62 -35.29 -6.59
N SER A 70 -11.54 -36.18 -6.24
CA SER A 70 -12.67 -35.92 -5.35
C SER A 70 -12.36 -36.30 -3.89
N ASP A 71 -11.11 -36.66 -3.57
CA ASP A 71 -10.74 -37.10 -2.23
C ASP A 71 -10.60 -35.88 -1.33
N ARG A 72 -11.57 -35.69 -0.44
CA ARG A 72 -11.61 -34.53 0.46
C ARG A 72 -10.40 -34.45 1.40
N SER A 73 -9.70 -35.56 1.64
CA SER A 73 -8.47 -35.55 2.45
C SER A 73 -7.31 -34.79 1.77
N THR A 74 -7.42 -34.55 0.46
CA THR A 74 -6.41 -33.83 -0.32
C THR A 74 -6.73 -32.35 -0.47
N TRP A 75 -7.85 -31.87 0.04
CA TRP A 75 -8.28 -30.47 -0.09
C TRP A 75 -7.51 -29.57 0.89
N ALA A 76 -7.43 -28.28 0.60
CA ALA A 76 -6.74 -27.31 1.43
C ALA A 76 -7.70 -26.24 1.94
N SER A 77 -7.44 -25.68 3.12
CA SER A 77 -8.15 -24.50 3.59
C SER A 77 -7.54 -23.22 3.03
N ASP A 78 -8.29 -22.13 2.95
CA ASP A 78 -7.70 -20.80 2.82
C ASP A 78 -7.04 -20.37 4.15
N ALA A 79 -6.36 -19.22 4.14
CA ALA A 79 -5.62 -18.73 5.30
C ALA A 79 -6.54 -18.17 6.41
N GLU A 80 -7.73 -17.70 6.04
CA GLU A 80 -8.64 -16.98 6.96
C GLU A 80 -9.67 -17.92 7.61
N ASN A 81 -9.93 -19.08 7.00
CA ASN A 81 -10.92 -20.05 7.44
C ASN A 81 -10.38 -21.49 7.36
N PRO A 82 -9.69 -21.96 8.42
CA PRO A 82 -9.10 -23.31 8.45
C PRO A 82 -10.13 -24.45 8.36
N ASP A 83 -11.41 -24.17 8.64
CA ASP A 83 -12.49 -25.14 8.63
C ASP A 83 -13.17 -25.29 7.26
N HIS A 84 -12.89 -24.38 6.32
CA HIS A 84 -13.45 -24.43 4.96
C HIS A 84 -12.41 -24.94 3.96
N LEU A 85 -12.78 -25.94 3.16
CA LEU A 85 -11.83 -26.65 2.28
C LEU A 85 -12.17 -26.47 0.81
N TYR A 86 -11.14 -26.25 0.00
CA TYR A 86 -11.20 -26.19 -1.45
C TYR A 86 -10.31 -27.24 -2.13
N ARG A 87 -10.76 -27.71 -3.28
CA ARG A 87 -10.00 -28.59 -4.17
C ARG A 87 -8.70 -27.90 -4.59
N ARG A 88 -7.64 -28.67 -4.74
CA ARG A 88 -6.34 -28.17 -5.22
C ARG A 88 -6.26 -28.28 -6.74
N ASP A 89 -7.26 -27.72 -7.42
CA ASP A 89 -7.33 -27.68 -8.87
C ASP A 89 -7.74 -26.29 -9.39
N CYS A 90 -7.92 -26.15 -10.70
CA CYS A 90 -8.15 -24.86 -11.33
C CYS A 90 -9.45 -24.19 -10.86
N SER A 91 -10.55 -24.94 -10.75
CA SER A 91 -11.81 -24.39 -10.25
C SER A 91 -11.85 -24.26 -8.74
N GLY A 92 -11.08 -25.08 -8.01
CA GLY A 92 -10.84 -24.92 -6.59
C GLY A 92 -10.11 -23.62 -6.24
N LEU A 93 -9.09 -23.23 -7.01
CA LEU A 93 -8.41 -21.93 -6.88
C LEU A 93 -9.39 -20.77 -7.00
N VAL A 94 -10.17 -20.75 -8.07
CA VAL A 94 -11.11 -19.65 -8.33
C VAL A 94 -12.21 -19.64 -7.29
N SER A 95 -12.73 -20.82 -6.89
CA SER A 95 -13.72 -20.91 -5.81
C SER A 95 -13.20 -20.35 -4.50
N MET A 96 -11.93 -20.63 -4.18
CA MET A 96 -11.27 -20.15 -2.99
C MET A 96 -11.03 -18.64 -3.05
N ALA A 97 -10.39 -18.16 -4.11
CA ALA A 97 -10.08 -16.75 -4.29
C ALA A 97 -11.34 -15.89 -4.28
N TRP A 98 -12.46 -16.40 -4.82
CA TRP A 98 -13.76 -15.72 -4.81
C TRP A 98 -14.59 -15.91 -3.52
N HIS A 99 -14.00 -16.56 -2.52
CA HIS A 99 -14.58 -16.90 -1.22
C HIS A 99 -15.94 -17.57 -1.29
N LEU A 100 -16.07 -18.55 -2.18
CA LEU A 100 -17.31 -19.27 -2.35
C LEU A 100 -17.52 -20.24 -1.18
N GLY A 101 -18.75 -20.37 -0.70
CA GLY A 101 -19.10 -21.27 0.41
C GLY A 101 -18.97 -22.77 0.09
N ARG A 102 -18.41 -23.12 -1.06
CA ARG A 102 -17.95 -24.47 -1.41
C ARG A 102 -16.98 -24.40 -2.59
N SER A 103 -16.23 -25.48 -2.75
CA SER A 103 -15.40 -25.71 -3.93
C SER A 103 -16.21 -26.31 -5.08
N TYR A 104 -16.32 -25.59 -6.19
CA TYR A 104 -17.02 -26.02 -7.38
C TYR A 104 -16.07 -26.74 -8.35
N VAL A 105 -16.61 -27.69 -9.12
CA VAL A 105 -15.96 -28.15 -10.36
C VAL A 105 -16.29 -27.17 -11.50
N THR A 106 -15.42 -27.05 -12.52
CA THR A 106 -15.59 -26.07 -13.61
C THR A 106 -16.98 -26.10 -14.25
N ASP A 107 -17.49 -27.28 -14.58
CA ASP A 107 -18.80 -27.40 -15.23
C ASP A 107 -19.94 -26.94 -14.31
N GLU A 108 -19.90 -27.29 -13.03
CA GLU A 108 -20.90 -26.85 -12.05
C GLU A 108 -20.81 -25.33 -11.81
N PHE A 109 -19.60 -24.79 -11.77
CA PHE A 109 -19.34 -23.37 -11.63
C PHE A 109 -20.02 -22.58 -12.76
N MET A 110 -19.93 -23.11 -13.99
CA MET A 110 -20.46 -22.48 -15.19
C MET A 110 -21.97 -22.70 -15.39
N LEU A 111 -22.61 -23.55 -14.58
CA LEU A 111 -24.08 -23.66 -14.52
C LEU A 111 -24.73 -22.65 -13.57
N SER A 112 -23.94 -21.91 -12.79
CA SER A 112 -24.47 -20.93 -11.85
C SER A 112 -24.95 -19.65 -12.54
N ASN A 113 -26.16 -19.21 -12.18
CA ASN A 113 -26.75 -17.96 -12.66
C ASN A 113 -26.51 -16.78 -11.71
N SER A 114 -25.84 -16.98 -10.58
CA SER A 114 -25.73 -15.96 -9.52
C SER A 114 -24.31 -15.69 -9.03
N LEU A 115 -23.31 -16.45 -9.47
CA LEU A 115 -21.92 -16.33 -8.98
C LEU A 115 -21.06 -15.36 -9.80
N TRP A 116 -21.43 -15.15 -11.07
CA TRP A 116 -20.63 -14.38 -11.99
C TRP A 116 -21.49 -13.74 -13.09
N THR A 117 -20.89 -12.77 -13.77
CA THR A 117 -21.41 -12.16 -15.00
C THR A 117 -20.38 -12.31 -16.11
N THR A 118 -20.82 -12.40 -17.37
CA THR A 118 -19.91 -12.37 -18.51
C THR A 118 -19.45 -10.94 -18.77
N ILE A 119 -18.16 -10.78 -19.07
CA ILE A 119 -17.54 -9.50 -19.42
C ILE A 119 -16.81 -9.61 -20.76
N ALA A 120 -16.56 -8.48 -21.42
CA ALA A 120 -15.61 -8.46 -22.52
C ALA A 120 -14.20 -8.73 -21.98
N LYS A 121 -13.35 -9.41 -22.77
CA LYS A 121 -11.96 -9.67 -22.36
C LYS A 121 -11.24 -8.36 -22.07
N ASP A 122 -11.35 -7.38 -22.95
CA ASP A 122 -10.69 -6.08 -22.78
C ASP A 122 -11.07 -5.35 -21.49
N ASP A 123 -12.22 -5.68 -20.89
CA ASP A 123 -12.68 -5.10 -19.63
C ASP A 123 -12.17 -5.85 -18.39
N MET A 124 -11.40 -6.94 -18.56
CA MET A 124 -10.88 -7.75 -17.46
C MET A 124 -9.98 -6.93 -16.53
N ARG A 125 -10.17 -7.18 -15.24
CA ARG A 125 -9.41 -6.60 -14.13
C ARG A 125 -9.00 -7.70 -13.17
N ALA A 126 -7.99 -7.44 -12.33
CA ALA A 126 -7.49 -8.40 -11.35
C ALA A 126 -8.61 -9.04 -10.54
N GLY A 127 -8.61 -10.38 -10.45
CA GLY A 127 -9.65 -11.16 -9.77
C GLY A 127 -10.85 -11.56 -10.65
N ASP A 128 -10.88 -11.16 -11.93
CA ASP A 128 -11.76 -11.79 -12.92
C ASP A 128 -11.19 -13.15 -13.36
N ALA A 129 -11.98 -14.01 -14.00
CA ALA A 129 -11.53 -15.32 -14.46
C ALA A 129 -11.82 -15.55 -15.94
N VAL A 130 -10.98 -16.37 -16.58
CA VAL A 130 -11.21 -16.86 -17.95
C VAL A 130 -11.50 -18.35 -17.92
N VAL A 131 -12.41 -18.80 -18.78
CA VAL A 131 -12.92 -20.18 -18.75
C VAL A 131 -12.93 -20.81 -20.14
N ARG A 132 -12.50 -22.08 -20.20
CA ARG A 132 -12.64 -23.02 -21.32
C ARG A 132 -13.12 -24.39 -20.80
N ASP A 133 -13.42 -25.31 -21.70
CA ASP A 133 -13.99 -26.63 -21.35
C ASP A 133 -13.18 -27.33 -20.23
N GLY A 134 -13.80 -27.46 -19.06
CA GLY A 134 -13.22 -28.09 -17.88
C GLY A 134 -12.12 -27.31 -17.15
N HIS A 135 -11.72 -26.11 -17.60
CA HIS A 135 -10.58 -25.37 -17.04
C HIS A 135 -10.83 -23.86 -16.88
N MET A 136 -10.24 -23.27 -15.84
CA MET A 136 -10.33 -21.83 -15.58
C MET A 136 -9.06 -21.27 -14.96
N GLU A 137 -8.83 -19.98 -15.17
CA GLU A 137 -7.66 -19.25 -14.67
C GLU A 137 -8.07 -17.88 -14.16
N MET A 138 -7.38 -17.40 -13.12
CA MET A 138 -7.65 -16.09 -12.52
C MET A 138 -6.79 -15.02 -13.19
N PHE A 139 -7.42 -14.03 -13.79
CA PHE A 139 -6.75 -12.88 -14.39
C PHE A 139 -6.15 -11.96 -13.32
N VAL A 140 -4.94 -11.46 -13.57
CA VAL A 140 -4.27 -10.47 -12.73
C VAL A 140 -4.15 -9.15 -13.47
N ARG A 141 -3.38 -9.12 -14.57
CA ARG A 141 -3.17 -7.91 -15.36
C ARG A 141 -2.77 -8.23 -16.78
N TRP A 142 -2.92 -7.28 -17.68
CA TRP A 142 -2.39 -7.38 -19.04
C TRP A 142 -0.86 -7.29 -19.06
N LYS A 143 -0.23 -7.97 -20.03
CA LYS A 143 1.22 -7.83 -20.28
C LYS A 143 1.55 -6.44 -20.83
N SER A 144 0.62 -5.85 -21.58
CA SER A 144 0.63 -4.45 -21.98
C SER A 144 -0.73 -3.84 -21.71
N ALA A 145 -0.77 -2.71 -21.01
CA ALA A 145 -2.00 -1.97 -20.70
C ALA A 145 -2.68 -1.34 -21.93
N THR A 146 -2.03 -1.34 -23.10
CA THR A 146 -2.54 -0.71 -24.34
C THR A 146 -2.60 -1.66 -25.52
N ASP A 147 -1.96 -2.82 -25.41
CA ASP A 147 -1.91 -3.84 -26.45
C ASP A 147 -2.14 -5.21 -25.83
N HIS A 148 -3.42 -5.55 -25.64
CA HIS A 148 -3.84 -6.82 -25.06
C HIS A 148 -3.45 -8.03 -25.93
N SER A 149 -2.97 -7.81 -27.18
CA SER A 149 -2.46 -8.88 -28.03
C SER A 149 -1.20 -9.54 -27.48
N GLN A 150 -0.49 -8.86 -26.58
CA GLN A 150 0.69 -9.37 -25.90
C GLN A 150 0.37 -10.36 -24.76
N GLY A 151 -0.91 -10.64 -24.53
CA GLY A 151 -1.36 -11.59 -23.52
C GLY A 151 -1.47 -10.99 -22.12
N ALA A 152 -1.58 -11.84 -21.11
CA ALA A 152 -1.92 -11.44 -19.75
C ALA A 152 -1.24 -12.33 -18.71
N TYR A 153 -1.08 -11.78 -17.51
CA TYR A 153 -0.66 -12.49 -16.32
C TYR A 153 -1.86 -13.08 -15.58
N VAL A 154 -1.75 -14.34 -15.16
CA VAL A 154 -2.83 -15.08 -14.51
C VAL A 154 -2.29 -15.99 -13.39
N TYR A 155 -3.13 -16.29 -12.40
CA TYR A 155 -2.94 -17.46 -11.56
C TYR A 155 -3.56 -18.69 -12.24
N SER A 156 -2.76 -19.73 -12.45
CA SER A 156 -3.18 -20.94 -13.15
C SER A 156 -2.70 -22.22 -12.45
N PHE A 157 -3.41 -23.29 -12.76
CA PHE A 157 -3.13 -24.67 -12.42
C PHE A 157 -3.09 -25.47 -13.73
N ASN A 158 -1.98 -26.12 -14.08
CA ASN A 158 -1.92 -26.94 -15.30
C ASN A 158 -2.09 -28.45 -15.02
N GLN A 159 -2.53 -29.17 -16.05
CA GLN A 159 -2.81 -30.61 -15.98
C GLN A 159 -1.55 -31.49 -15.84
N THR A 160 -0.34 -30.91 -15.94
CA THR A 160 0.93 -31.65 -15.89
C THR A 160 1.52 -31.77 -14.47
N GLY A 161 0.79 -31.32 -13.44
CA GLY A 161 1.15 -31.56 -12.04
C GLY A 161 2.13 -30.56 -11.42
N GLU A 162 2.45 -29.47 -12.11
CA GLU A 162 3.30 -28.40 -11.58
C GLU A 162 2.41 -27.24 -11.10
N THR A 163 2.08 -27.35 -9.81
CA THR A 163 1.75 -26.34 -8.79
C THR A 163 1.32 -24.94 -9.23
N VAL A 164 0.33 -24.42 -8.51
CA VAL A 164 -0.11 -23.01 -8.47
C VAL A 164 1.01 -22.04 -8.86
N ARG A 165 0.78 -21.20 -9.87
CA ARG A 165 1.83 -20.39 -10.48
C ARG A 165 1.66 -18.91 -10.14
N ASN A 166 2.73 -18.28 -9.65
CA ASN A 166 2.75 -16.87 -9.25
C ASN A 166 3.03 -15.97 -10.46
N PRO A 167 2.09 -15.14 -10.95
CA PRO A 167 2.30 -14.25 -12.10
C PRO A 167 3.49 -13.31 -11.95
N TYR A 168 3.99 -13.15 -10.73
CA TYR A 168 5.06 -12.27 -10.35
C TYR A 168 6.45 -12.95 -10.30
N GLU A 169 6.54 -14.28 -10.46
CA GLU A 169 7.80 -15.04 -10.51
C GLU A 169 8.08 -15.66 -11.89
N LYS A 170 9.36 -15.83 -12.24
CA LYS A 170 9.75 -16.54 -13.47
C LYS A 170 9.74 -18.05 -13.24
N SER A 171 8.95 -18.78 -14.02
CA SER A 171 9.01 -20.24 -14.03
C SER A 171 10.04 -20.75 -15.05
N ASN A 172 10.43 -22.02 -14.93
CA ASN A 172 11.28 -22.70 -15.92
C ASN A 172 10.66 -22.79 -17.33
N PHE A 173 9.39 -22.42 -17.49
CA PHE A 173 8.64 -22.41 -18.75
C PHE A 173 8.37 -21.01 -19.30
N GLY A 174 8.89 -19.94 -18.69
CA GLY A 174 8.66 -18.55 -19.11
C GLY A 174 7.93 -17.69 -18.06
N ILE A 175 7.51 -16.51 -18.51
CA ILE A 175 6.68 -15.56 -17.74
C ILE A 175 5.24 -16.10 -17.70
N LEU A 176 4.65 -16.13 -16.51
CA LEU A 176 3.39 -16.84 -16.25
C LEU A 176 2.16 -16.11 -16.81
N GLY A 177 1.34 -16.85 -17.57
CA GLY A 177 0.08 -16.40 -18.18
C GLY A 177 0.02 -16.61 -19.69
N PHE A 178 -0.88 -15.92 -20.36
CA PHE A 178 -1.05 -16.03 -21.81
C PHE A 178 0.07 -15.28 -22.53
N ASP A 179 0.75 -15.93 -23.47
CA ASP A 179 1.83 -15.33 -24.25
C ASP A 179 1.35 -14.42 -25.37
N ASP A 180 0.12 -14.60 -25.82
CA ASP A 180 -0.52 -13.76 -26.80
C ASP A 180 -2.06 -13.82 -26.74
N ALA A 181 -2.72 -13.02 -27.57
CA ALA A 181 -4.17 -13.05 -27.73
C ALA A 181 -4.69 -14.38 -28.27
N THR A 182 -3.92 -15.17 -29.01
CA THR A 182 -4.36 -16.47 -29.54
C THR A 182 -4.60 -17.45 -28.39
N GLU A 183 -3.68 -17.50 -27.44
CA GLU A 183 -3.78 -18.35 -26.27
C GLU A 183 -4.96 -17.94 -25.38
N LEU A 184 -5.10 -16.64 -25.11
CA LEU A 184 -6.25 -16.09 -24.39
C LEU A 184 -7.58 -16.34 -25.14
N ASN A 185 -7.56 -16.33 -26.48
CA ASN A 185 -8.71 -16.64 -27.31
C ASN A 185 -9.13 -18.11 -27.29
N SER A 186 -8.29 -19.01 -26.79
CA SER A 186 -8.69 -20.38 -26.45
C SER A 186 -9.64 -20.46 -25.26
N TYR A 187 -9.78 -19.38 -24.48
CA TYR A 187 -10.77 -19.24 -23.42
C TYR A 187 -11.99 -18.46 -23.95
N PRO A 188 -13.10 -19.13 -24.31
CA PRO A 188 -14.25 -18.47 -24.93
C PRO A 188 -14.99 -17.49 -24.01
N LYS A 189 -14.78 -17.57 -22.69
CA LYS A 189 -15.50 -16.72 -21.73
C LYS A 189 -14.54 -16.02 -20.77
N ALA A 190 -14.79 -14.74 -20.55
CA ALA A 190 -14.29 -13.98 -19.41
C ALA A 190 -15.46 -13.71 -18.46
N ILE A 191 -15.25 -13.93 -17.17
CA ILE A 191 -16.28 -13.84 -16.14
C ILE A 191 -15.80 -13.01 -14.95
N ARG A 192 -16.75 -12.32 -14.33
CA ARG A 192 -16.52 -11.46 -13.18
C ARG A 192 -17.42 -11.87 -12.02
N ARG A 193 -16.84 -12.02 -10.84
CA ARG A 193 -17.52 -12.32 -9.58
C ARG A 193 -18.69 -11.36 -9.35
N THR A 194 -19.89 -11.88 -9.09
CA THR A 194 -21.01 -11.09 -8.57
C THR A 194 -20.80 -10.78 -7.10
N GLY A 195 -21.26 -9.62 -6.64
CA GLY A 195 -21.00 -9.17 -5.26
C GLY A 195 -19.60 -8.58 -5.07
N LEU A 196 -18.89 -8.25 -6.16
CA LEU A 196 -17.73 -7.37 -6.07
C LEU A 196 -18.16 -6.02 -5.49
N VAL A 197 -17.56 -5.67 -4.37
CA VAL A 197 -17.65 -4.33 -3.82
C VAL A 197 -16.33 -3.64 -4.09
N THR A 198 -16.41 -2.43 -4.62
CA THR A 198 -15.33 -1.48 -4.33
C THR A 198 -15.35 -1.31 -2.82
N PRO A 199 -14.23 -1.47 -2.10
CA PRO A 199 -14.22 -1.05 -0.72
C PRO A 199 -14.79 0.39 -0.68
N PRO A 200 -15.57 0.77 0.34
CA PRO A 200 -15.74 2.19 0.58
C PRO A 200 -14.33 2.81 0.52
N PRO A 201 -14.14 3.98 -0.11
CA PRO A 201 -12.84 4.63 -0.07
C PRO A 201 -12.39 4.54 1.39
N PRO A 202 -11.16 4.06 1.65
CA PRO A 202 -10.71 3.92 3.03
C PRO A 202 -11.10 5.23 3.74
N PRO A 203 -11.64 5.15 4.98
CA PRO A 203 -11.74 6.39 5.76
C PRO A 203 -10.38 7.07 5.60
N PRO A 204 -10.35 8.37 5.25
CA PRO A 204 -9.12 9.06 4.84
C PRO A 204 -8.04 8.55 5.75
N SER A 205 -7.05 7.87 5.18
CA SER A 205 -6.10 7.12 5.98
C SER A 205 -5.71 8.07 7.10
N PRO A 206 -5.91 7.73 8.41
CA PRO A 206 -5.17 8.46 9.42
C PRO A 206 -3.74 8.41 8.90
N SER A 207 -3.04 9.53 8.93
CA SER A 207 -1.83 9.80 8.16
C SER A 207 -0.67 8.87 8.54
N VAL A 208 -0.86 7.55 8.60
CA VAL A 208 0.07 6.55 9.11
C VAL A 208 1.34 6.62 8.30
N ASP A 209 1.29 6.97 7.01
CA ASP A 209 2.49 7.12 6.19
C ASP A 209 3.37 8.32 6.57
N ARG A 210 2.83 9.29 7.33
CA ARG A 210 3.47 10.56 7.68
C ARG A 210 3.40 10.90 9.17
N ASP A 211 2.73 10.10 10.00
CA ASP A 211 2.65 10.22 11.46
C ASP A 211 3.83 9.46 12.09
N PHE A 212 4.98 10.14 12.16
CA PHE A 212 6.25 9.52 12.55
C PHE A 212 6.31 9.24 14.06
N ASP A 213 5.50 9.93 14.88
CA ASP A 213 5.45 9.73 16.34
C ASP A 213 4.17 9.07 16.88
N GLY A 214 3.27 8.62 15.99
CA GLY A 214 2.11 7.80 16.30
C GLY A 214 1.02 8.52 17.08
N ASP A 215 0.99 9.85 16.99
CA ASP A 215 0.07 10.69 17.76
C ASP A 215 -1.22 11.04 17.01
N GLY A 216 -1.34 10.55 15.78
CA GLY A 216 -2.47 10.72 14.89
C GLY A 216 -2.42 11.97 14.04
N ASN A 217 -1.34 12.77 14.07
CA ASN A 217 -1.14 13.93 13.22
C ASN A 217 -0.02 13.68 12.21
N ALA A 218 -0.16 14.20 10.99
CA ALA A 218 0.92 14.14 10.02
C ALA A 218 2.13 15.00 10.47
N ASP A 219 3.33 14.47 10.29
CA ASP A 219 4.60 15.09 10.65
C ASP A 219 5.45 15.38 9.42
N VAL A 220 6.53 16.12 9.63
CA VAL A 220 7.52 16.43 8.58
C VAL A 220 8.92 16.11 9.07
N LEU A 221 9.71 15.52 8.18
CA LEU A 221 11.16 15.46 8.34
C LEU A 221 11.81 16.58 7.51
N ALA A 222 12.88 17.15 8.02
CA ALA A 222 13.61 18.18 7.30
C ALA A 222 15.11 18.04 7.48
N ARG A 223 15.86 18.28 6.40
CA ARG A 223 17.32 18.31 6.45
C ARG A 223 17.84 19.74 6.45
N TYR A 224 18.68 20.05 7.43
CA TYR A 224 19.30 21.36 7.57
C TYR A 224 20.40 21.55 6.53
N ASP A 225 20.51 22.75 5.96
CA ASP A 225 21.43 23.02 4.85
C ASP A 225 22.90 23.04 5.31
N THR A 226 23.21 23.72 6.40
CA THR A 226 24.61 23.86 6.83
C THR A 226 25.15 22.59 7.47
N THR A 227 24.39 21.96 8.36
CA THR A 227 24.85 20.79 9.12
C THR A 227 24.53 19.46 8.43
N GLN A 228 23.59 19.47 7.49
CA GLN A 228 23.05 18.27 6.86
C GLN A 228 22.36 17.35 7.88
N ASP A 229 22.01 17.86 9.05
CA ASP A 229 21.33 17.07 10.06
C ASP A 229 19.86 16.85 9.70
N LEU A 230 19.32 15.70 10.10
CA LEU A 230 17.90 15.38 9.94
C LEU A 230 17.15 15.77 11.21
N TRP A 231 16.04 16.50 11.03
CA TRP A 231 15.21 17.03 12.09
C TRP A 231 13.76 16.56 11.91
N PHE A 232 13.12 16.27 13.03
CA PHE A 232 11.71 15.94 13.13
C PHE A 232 10.90 17.18 13.52
N TYR A 233 9.81 17.42 12.80
CA TYR A 233 8.85 18.50 13.01
C TYR A 233 7.46 17.91 13.24
N PRO A 234 7.02 17.79 14.51
CA PRO A 234 5.72 17.23 14.81
C PRO A 234 4.58 18.15 14.35
N GLY A 235 3.60 17.60 13.66
CA GLY A 235 2.37 18.29 13.28
C GLY A 235 1.47 18.56 14.48
N ASN A 236 0.55 19.51 14.35
CA ASN A 236 -0.45 19.83 15.39
C ASN A 236 -1.89 19.45 15.01
N GLY A 237 -2.10 18.85 13.83
CA GLY A 237 -3.42 18.47 13.33
C GLY A 237 -4.33 19.64 12.97
N ALA A 238 -3.79 20.85 12.84
CA ALA A 238 -4.51 22.08 12.50
C ALA A 238 -3.81 22.86 11.37
N GLY A 239 -3.03 22.17 10.54
CA GLY A 239 -2.31 22.76 9.41
C GLY A 239 -1.02 23.49 9.79
N ASP A 240 -0.45 23.26 10.98
CA ASP A 240 0.83 23.84 11.44
C ASP A 240 1.61 22.83 12.30
N PHE A 241 2.81 23.19 12.73
CA PHE A 241 3.64 22.35 13.60
C PHE A 241 3.43 22.66 15.08
N LYS A 242 3.77 21.72 15.96
CA LYS A 242 3.97 21.98 17.40
C LYS A 242 5.25 22.77 17.62
N LYS A 243 5.17 24.09 17.43
CA LYS A 243 6.31 25.03 17.57
C LYS A 243 7.03 24.85 18.91
N GLY A 244 8.34 24.62 18.83
CA GLY A 244 9.21 24.39 20.00
C GLY A 244 9.42 22.92 20.35
N GLN A 245 8.77 21.98 19.64
CA GLN A 245 8.93 20.54 19.84
C GLN A 245 9.76 19.86 18.74
N GLN A 246 10.21 20.62 17.74
CA GLN A 246 11.12 20.10 16.73
C GLN A 246 12.45 19.65 17.36
N ARG A 247 12.97 18.51 16.92
CA ARG A 247 14.19 17.91 17.48
C ARG A 247 15.11 17.36 16.41
N ASN A 248 16.41 17.40 16.68
CA ASN A 248 17.38 16.69 15.86
C ASN A 248 17.20 15.18 16.08
N ILE A 249 17.07 14.42 14.99
CA ILE A 249 16.94 12.95 15.06
C ILE A 249 18.20 12.25 14.58
N TRP A 250 19.05 12.93 13.80
CA TRP A 250 20.37 12.43 13.42
C TRP A 250 21.29 13.51 12.87
N SER A 251 22.60 13.23 12.92
CA SER A 251 23.62 14.16 12.43
C SER A 251 24.19 13.77 11.07
N ASN A 252 24.52 14.77 10.26
CA ASN A 252 25.30 14.64 9.01
C ASN A 252 24.79 13.61 7.98
N TRP A 253 23.60 13.85 7.44
CA TRP A 253 23.02 13.15 6.28
C TRP A 253 23.52 13.69 4.93
N SER A 254 24.75 14.20 4.87
CA SER A 254 25.35 14.76 3.65
C SER A 254 25.59 13.73 2.55
N ALA A 255 25.62 12.44 2.92
CA ALA A 255 25.82 11.34 1.99
C ALA A 255 24.63 11.09 1.05
N PHE A 256 23.46 11.70 1.28
CA PHE A 256 22.23 11.41 0.53
C PHE A 256 21.80 12.57 -0.39
N ASP A 257 21.47 12.29 -1.65
CA ASP A 257 20.94 13.30 -2.59
C ASP A 257 19.40 13.27 -2.69
N ILE A 258 18.80 12.15 -2.30
CA ILE A 258 17.36 11.95 -2.18
C ILE A 258 17.08 11.40 -0.78
N ILE A 259 16.07 11.95 -0.14
CA ILE A 259 15.47 11.47 1.10
C ILE A 259 13.96 11.63 0.92
N LEU A 260 13.20 10.59 1.22
CA LEU A 260 11.77 10.49 1.05
C LEU A 260 11.19 9.77 2.27
N ALA A 261 10.10 10.27 2.83
CA ALA A 261 9.27 9.46 3.72
C ALA A 261 8.47 8.49 2.84
N ALA A 262 8.62 7.20 3.14
CA ALA A 262 8.18 6.09 2.30
C ALA A 262 6.87 5.44 2.79
N GLY A 263 6.28 6.00 3.85
CA GLY A 263 5.17 5.36 4.56
C GLY A 263 5.64 4.14 5.36
N ASP A 264 4.70 3.32 5.79
CA ASP A 264 4.99 2.05 6.50
C ASP A 264 5.46 0.96 5.52
N PHE A 265 6.66 1.17 4.95
CA PHE A 265 7.22 0.39 3.84
C PHE A 265 7.55 -1.07 4.22
N ASN A 266 7.65 -1.35 5.52
CA ASN A 266 7.86 -2.69 6.09
C ASN A 266 6.64 -3.29 6.83
N ARG A 267 5.53 -2.55 6.89
CA ARG A 267 4.27 -2.96 7.53
C ARG A 267 4.37 -3.28 9.03
N ASP A 268 5.27 -2.59 9.75
CA ASP A 268 5.40 -2.69 11.21
C ASP A 268 4.57 -1.64 11.97
N GLY A 269 3.81 -0.82 11.23
CA GLY A 269 2.91 0.21 11.74
C GLY A 269 3.60 1.55 11.95
N LYS A 270 4.77 1.79 11.36
CA LYS A 270 5.57 3.01 11.58
C LYS A 270 6.10 3.58 10.27
N PRO A 271 6.05 4.91 10.08
CA PRO A 271 6.70 5.54 8.94
C PRO A 271 8.18 5.28 8.78
N ASP A 272 8.54 4.82 7.60
CA ASP A 272 9.91 4.56 7.21
C ASP A 272 10.45 5.64 6.27
N VAL A 273 11.77 5.66 6.10
CA VAL A 273 12.46 6.56 5.17
C VAL A 273 13.26 5.76 4.15
N ILE A 274 13.19 6.19 2.88
CA ILE A 274 14.10 5.74 1.83
C ILE A 274 15.02 6.89 1.45
N ALA A 275 16.32 6.60 1.37
CA ALA A 275 17.34 7.57 0.99
C ALA A 275 18.28 7.01 -0.09
N ARG A 276 18.72 7.88 -1.00
CA ARG A 276 19.69 7.51 -2.04
C ARG A 276 21.04 8.11 -1.77
N ASN A 277 22.07 7.27 -1.72
CA ASN A 277 23.44 7.71 -1.56
C ASN A 277 23.87 8.55 -2.78
N ALA A 278 24.41 9.74 -2.55
CA ALA A 278 24.80 10.68 -3.58
C ALA A 278 25.97 10.18 -4.45
N THR A 279 26.83 9.33 -3.91
CA THR A 279 28.03 8.82 -4.59
C THR A 279 27.76 7.47 -5.26
N THR A 280 27.30 6.47 -4.50
CA THR A 280 27.08 5.12 -5.04
C THR A 280 25.76 4.97 -5.78
N LYS A 281 24.82 5.89 -5.54
CA LYS A 281 23.44 5.84 -6.01
C LYS A 281 22.66 4.65 -5.48
N ASP A 282 23.13 3.97 -4.44
CA ASP A 282 22.37 2.91 -3.80
C ASP A 282 21.19 3.50 -3.01
N LEU A 283 20.06 2.80 -3.05
CA LEU A 283 18.92 3.06 -2.18
C LEU A 283 19.07 2.32 -0.86
N TRP A 284 18.83 3.07 0.20
CA TRP A 284 18.86 2.62 1.58
C TRP A 284 17.50 2.84 2.23
N PHE A 285 17.06 1.83 2.95
CA PHE A 285 15.87 1.81 3.76
C PHE A 285 16.23 2.06 5.23
N TYR A 286 15.45 2.90 5.89
CA TYR A 286 15.60 3.29 7.28
C TYR A 286 14.27 3.07 7.99
N PRO A 287 14.16 2.02 8.84
CA PRO A 287 12.92 1.78 9.55
C PRO A 287 12.58 2.92 10.51
N GLY A 288 11.31 3.28 10.63
CA GLY A 288 10.80 4.20 11.66
C GLY A 288 10.93 3.64 13.06
N ASP A 289 11.15 4.47 14.08
CA ASP A 289 11.02 4.02 15.47
C ASP A 289 9.60 4.17 16.03
N GLY A 290 8.74 4.97 15.38
CA GLY A 290 7.38 5.29 15.81
C GLY A 290 7.32 6.33 16.93
N ASP A 291 8.44 6.93 17.28
CA ASP A 291 8.60 8.00 18.27
C ASP A 291 9.24 9.23 17.59
N GLY A 292 8.93 9.49 16.32
CA GLY A 292 9.43 10.62 15.53
C GLY A 292 10.87 10.49 15.02
N GLY A 293 11.50 9.33 15.17
CA GLY A 293 12.87 9.05 14.76
C GLY A 293 13.00 7.84 13.83
N LEU A 294 14.23 7.37 13.62
CA LEU A 294 14.56 6.24 12.75
C LEU A 294 15.45 5.24 13.49
N GLN A 295 15.29 3.96 13.19
CA GLN A 295 16.10 2.86 13.70
C GLN A 295 17.40 2.72 12.89
N PHE A 296 18.31 3.69 12.99
CA PHE A 296 19.56 3.76 12.20
C PHE A 296 20.42 2.50 12.17
N ALA A 297 20.44 1.75 13.28
CA ALA A 297 21.19 0.50 13.36
C ALA A 297 20.60 -0.64 12.52
N LYS A 298 19.35 -0.50 12.05
CA LYS A 298 18.62 -1.44 11.21
C LYS A 298 18.48 -0.97 9.75
N GLN A 299 19.28 0.01 9.34
CA GLN A 299 19.27 0.42 7.93
C GLN A 299 19.69 -0.72 7.01
N GLU A 300 19.09 -0.81 5.84
CA GLU A 300 19.40 -1.84 4.84
C GLU A 300 19.54 -1.26 3.44
N MET A 301 20.49 -1.78 2.65
CA MET A 301 20.55 -1.44 1.23
C MET A 301 19.49 -2.25 0.49
N VAL A 302 18.50 -1.57 -0.07
CA VAL A 302 17.38 -2.22 -0.78
C VAL A 302 17.67 -2.43 -2.27
N TRP A 303 18.45 -1.53 -2.88
CA TRP A 303 18.82 -1.64 -4.29
C TRP A 303 20.11 -0.89 -4.63
N SER A 304 20.97 -1.49 -5.44
CA SER A 304 22.22 -0.87 -5.88
C SER A 304 22.11 0.00 -7.14
N ASN A 305 22.88 1.07 -7.20
CA ASN A 305 23.09 1.89 -8.41
C ASN A 305 21.81 2.40 -9.12
N TRP A 306 21.03 3.24 -8.45
CA TRP A 306 19.90 3.99 -9.02
C TRP A 306 20.33 5.27 -9.75
N SER A 307 21.48 5.24 -10.42
CA SER A 307 22.00 6.38 -11.19
C SER A 307 21.15 6.74 -12.40
N ALA A 308 20.32 5.81 -12.88
CA ALA A 308 19.46 6.01 -14.03
C ALA A 308 18.27 6.95 -13.75
N PHE A 309 17.99 7.29 -12.48
CA PHE A 309 16.79 8.04 -12.09
C PHE A 309 17.11 9.45 -11.58
N ASP A 310 16.39 10.47 -12.06
CA ASP A 310 16.56 11.86 -11.61
C ASP A 310 15.53 12.30 -10.56
N ARG A 311 14.43 11.53 -10.43
CA ARG A 311 13.37 11.70 -9.44
C ARG A 311 12.96 10.34 -8.91
N ILE A 312 12.69 10.30 -7.62
CA ILE A 312 12.12 9.16 -6.90
C ILE A 312 11.04 9.74 -5.99
N ILE A 313 9.88 9.12 -5.95
CA ILE A 313 8.71 9.55 -5.21
C ILE A 313 8.13 8.32 -4.51
N ALA A 314 7.72 8.47 -3.26
CA ALA A 314 6.98 7.44 -2.53
C ALA A 314 5.50 7.82 -2.48
N PRO A 315 4.67 7.31 -3.42
CA PRO A 315 3.24 7.59 -3.45
C PRO A 315 2.50 7.04 -2.23
N GLY A 316 2.95 5.92 -1.64
CA GLY A 316 2.14 5.07 -0.77
C GLY A 316 1.76 3.81 -1.54
N ASP A 317 0.67 3.14 -1.15
CA ASP A 317 0.12 1.96 -1.84
C ASP A 317 -0.59 2.38 -3.16
N PHE A 318 0.14 2.34 -4.27
CA PHE A 318 -0.30 2.87 -5.57
C PHE A 318 -1.03 1.82 -6.42
N ASP A 319 -0.88 0.52 -6.09
CA ASP A 319 -1.56 -0.59 -6.77
C ASP A 319 -2.58 -1.37 -5.91
N HIS A 320 -2.84 -0.89 -4.68
CA HIS A 320 -3.81 -1.41 -3.73
C HIS A 320 -3.56 -2.86 -3.33
N ASP A 321 -2.29 -3.24 -3.22
CA ASP A 321 -1.86 -4.55 -2.74
C ASP A 321 -1.54 -4.55 -1.23
N GLY A 322 -1.74 -3.42 -0.56
CA GLY A 322 -1.51 -3.22 0.85
C GLY A 322 -0.05 -2.96 1.22
N ASN A 323 0.85 -2.74 0.26
CA ASN A 323 2.26 -2.44 0.49
C ASN A 323 2.62 -1.09 -0.15
N PRO A 324 3.35 -0.20 0.54
CA PRO A 324 3.77 1.05 -0.08
C PRO A 324 4.77 0.85 -1.23
N ASP A 325 4.66 1.71 -2.24
CA ASP A 325 5.40 1.60 -3.50
C ASP A 325 6.35 2.78 -3.75
N LEU A 326 7.11 2.72 -4.85
CA LEU A 326 7.85 3.86 -5.39
C LEU A 326 7.54 4.13 -6.87
N LEU A 327 7.61 5.41 -7.22
CA LEU A 327 7.72 5.89 -8.60
C LEU A 327 9.12 6.45 -8.85
N ALA A 328 9.70 6.15 -10.01
CA ALA A 328 11.01 6.66 -10.39
C ALA A 328 11.02 7.15 -11.84
N ARG A 329 11.59 8.34 -12.07
CA ARG A 329 11.70 8.90 -13.42
C ARG A 329 13.11 8.73 -13.97
N ASN A 330 13.21 8.11 -15.13
CA ASN A 330 14.49 7.93 -15.82
C ASN A 330 15.09 9.30 -16.18
N ALA A 331 16.37 9.51 -15.87
CA ALA A 331 17.06 10.76 -16.10
C ALA A 331 17.26 11.09 -17.59
N THR A 332 17.35 10.07 -18.45
CA THR A 332 17.62 10.22 -19.88
C THR A 332 16.33 10.24 -20.69
N THR A 333 15.51 9.20 -20.58
CA THR A 333 14.29 9.05 -21.38
C THR A 333 13.12 9.86 -20.82
N LYS A 334 13.21 10.23 -19.53
CA LYS A 334 12.11 10.84 -18.77
C LYS A 334 10.89 9.94 -18.62
N ASP A 335 11.00 8.65 -18.91
CA ASP A 335 9.93 7.69 -18.63
C ASP A 335 9.74 7.52 -17.13
N LEU A 336 8.48 7.36 -16.70
CA LEU A 336 8.10 7.10 -15.33
C LEU A 336 7.88 5.61 -15.13
N TRP A 337 8.51 5.07 -14.10
CA TRP A 337 8.49 3.66 -13.74
C TRP A 337 7.87 3.47 -12.37
N PHE A 338 7.02 2.45 -12.27
CA PHE A 338 6.45 1.94 -11.03
C PHE A 338 7.31 0.81 -10.48
N TYR A 339 7.56 0.85 -9.17
CA TYR A 339 8.34 -0.11 -8.40
C TYR A 339 7.48 -0.62 -7.25
N PRO A 340 6.85 -1.80 -7.41
CA PRO A 340 6.00 -2.34 -6.37
C PRO A 340 6.80 -2.73 -5.12
N GLY A 341 6.31 -2.33 -3.95
CA GLY A 341 6.84 -2.72 -2.65
C GLY A 341 6.56 -4.18 -2.34
N ASP A 342 7.37 -4.79 -1.47
CA ASP A 342 7.11 -6.15 -0.97
C ASP A 342 6.50 -6.17 0.44
N GLY A 343 6.30 -5.01 1.05
CA GLY A 343 5.77 -4.86 2.41
C GLY A 343 6.71 -5.33 3.51
N HIS A 344 7.99 -5.59 3.21
CA HIS A 344 9.01 -6.04 4.16
C HIS A 344 10.24 -5.12 4.14
N GLY A 345 10.06 -3.85 3.74
CA GLY A 345 11.16 -2.91 3.64
C GLY A 345 11.94 -3.03 2.32
N ASN A 346 11.42 -3.73 1.29
CA ASN A 346 12.08 -3.88 -0.01
C ASN A 346 11.09 -3.78 -1.18
N PHE A 347 11.59 -4.06 -2.39
CA PHE A 347 10.81 -4.07 -3.63
C PHE A 347 10.64 -5.47 -4.16
N LYS A 348 9.55 -5.69 -4.89
CA LYS A 348 9.36 -6.87 -5.72
C LYS A 348 10.28 -6.82 -6.95
N LYS A 349 11.53 -7.27 -6.78
CA LYS A 349 12.58 -7.22 -7.79
C LYS A 349 12.17 -7.93 -9.08
N GLY A 350 12.29 -7.24 -10.21
CA GLY A 350 11.94 -7.76 -11.54
C GLY A 350 10.49 -7.51 -11.95
N GLN A 351 9.70 -6.86 -11.10
CA GLN A 351 8.29 -6.53 -11.36
C GLN A 351 8.06 -5.05 -11.65
N GLN A 352 9.12 -4.24 -11.66
CA GLN A 352 9.03 -2.84 -12.05
C GLN A 352 8.52 -2.71 -13.49
N VAL A 353 7.64 -1.74 -13.73
CA VAL A 353 6.98 -1.53 -15.03
C VAL A 353 6.99 -0.05 -15.39
N MET A 354 7.13 0.24 -16.68
CA MET A 354 7.00 1.62 -17.17
C MET A 354 5.52 1.96 -17.27
N ILE A 355 5.11 3.02 -16.58
CA ILE A 355 3.71 3.45 -16.51
C ILE A 355 3.42 4.64 -17.41
N TRP A 356 4.45 5.42 -17.74
CA TRP A 356 4.31 6.55 -18.64
C TRP A 356 5.60 6.91 -19.37
N THR A 357 5.46 7.42 -20.59
CA THR A 357 6.60 7.82 -21.44
C THR A 357 6.85 9.33 -21.44
N ASN A 358 8.13 9.73 -21.45
CA ASN A 358 8.54 11.13 -21.66
C ASN A 358 7.88 12.20 -20.76
N TRP A 359 8.05 12.10 -19.44
CA TRP A 359 7.71 13.14 -18.46
C TRP A 359 8.71 14.31 -18.42
N SER A 360 9.25 14.71 -19.58
CA SER A 360 10.22 15.80 -19.69
C SER A 360 9.61 17.18 -19.42
N ALA A 361 8.30 17.32 -19.56
CA ALA A 361 7.57 18.55 -19.30
C ALA A 361 7.56 18.95 -17.81
N PHE A 362 7.92 18.06 -16.88
CA PHE A 362 7.77 18.28 -15.44
C PHE A 362 9.13 18.49 -14.74
N ASP A 363 9.26 19.51 -13.89
CA ASP A 363 10.45 19.70 -13.05
C ASP A 363 10.33 19.09 -11.65
N LEU A 364 9.09 18.86 -11.23
CA LEU A 364 8.71 18.31 -9.93
C LEU A 364 7.58 17.29 -10.12
N ILE A 365 7.63 16.23 -9.31
CA ILE A 365 6.62 15.18 -9.19
C ILE A 365 6.48 14.92 -7.69
N ILE A 366 5.26 14.90 -7.18
CA ILE A 366 4.94 14.85 -5.75
C ILE A 366 3.88 13.77 -5.53
N ALA A 367 4.07 12.95 -4.51
CA ALA A 367 3.00 12.13 -3.96
C ALA A 367 1.96 13.04 -3.30
N ALA A 368 0.69 12.89 -3.66
CA ALA A 368 -0.39 13.72 -3.13
C ALA A 368 -1.38 12.95 -2.24
N ASP A 369 -1.10 11.67 -1.97
CA ASP A 369 -2.04 10.75 -1.30
C ASP A 369 -3.37 10.68 -2.09
N ASP A 370 -4.48 10.24 -1.50
CA ASP A 370 -5.82 10.25 -2.11
C ASP A 370 -6.43 11.67 -2.18
N PHE A 371 -5.81 12.53 -3.00
CA PHE A 371 -6.09 13.98 -3.07
C PHE A 371 -7.52 14.29 -3.59
N ASN A 372 -8.16 13.33 -4.26
CA ASN A 372 -9.53 13.44 -4.78
C ASN A 372 -10.58 12.59 -4.04
N ARG A 373 -10.17 11.82 -3.03
CA ARG A 373 -11.00 10.96 -2.20
C ARG A 373 -11.77 9.86 -2.95
N ASP A 374 -11.19 9.36 -4.04
CA ASP A 374 -11.72 8.24 -4.80
C ASP A 374 -11.15 6.88 -4.34
N GLY A 375 -10.33 6.92 -3.29
CA GLY A 375 -9.73 5.77 -2.65
C GLY A 375 -8.42 5.33 -3.30
N ASN A 376 -7.90 6.04 -4.31
CA ASN A 376 -6.63 5.73 -4.96
C ASN A 376 -5.60 6.81 -4.68
N VAL A 377 -4.34 6.41 -4.54
CA VAL A 377 -3.23 7.34 -4.37
C VAL A 377 -3.01 8.15 -5.66
N ASP A 378 -2.86 9.47 -5.51
CA ASP A 378 -2.71 10.42 -6.61
C ASP A 378 -1.31 11.08 -6.64
N VAL A 379 -1.01 11.71 -7.78
CA VAL A 379 0.25 12.46 -7.99
C VAL A 379 -0.04 13.87 -8.46
N ILE A 380 0.79 14.83 -8.02
CA ILE A 380 0.83 16.19 -8.56
C ILE A 380 2.18 16.41 -9.24
N ALA A 381 2.16 16.97 -10.45
CA ALA A 381 3.36 17.31 -11.21
C ALA A 381 3.38 18.78 -11.60
N ARG A 382 4.56 19.42 -11.56
CA ARG A 382 4.72 20.83 -11.95
C ARG A 382 5.39 20.96 -13.30
N ASN A 383 4.74 21.68 -14.22
CA ASN A 383 5.30 21.96 -15.54
C ASN A 383 6.58 22.81 -15.41
N ALA A 384 7.66 22.38 -16.05
CA ALA A 384 8.96 23.02 -15.97
C ALA A 384 8.99 24.43 -16.60
N THR A 385 8.14 24.69 -17.59
CA THR A 385 8.11 25.95 -18.33
C THR A 385 7.07 26.91 -17.75
N THR A 386 5.81 26.48 -17.66
CA THR A 386 4.71 27.36 -17.21
C THR A 386 4.61 27.45 -15.69
N LYS A 387 5.21 26.49 -14.98
CA LYS A 387 5.09 26.30 -13.52
C LYS A 387 3.67 25.99 -13.07
N ASP A 388 2.79 25.57 -13.97
CA ASP A 388 1.45 25.12 -13.60
C ASP A 388 1.52 23.75 -12.90
N LEU A 389 0.65 23.54 -11.92
CA LEU A 389 0.45 22.25 -11.27
C LEU A 389 -0.63 21.47 -11.98
N TRP A 390 -0.31 20.21 -12.27
CA TRP A 390 -1.17 19.23 -12.89
C TRP A 390 -1.40 18.08 -11.92
N PHE A 391 -2.67 17.74 -11.74
CA PHE A 391 -3.13 16.61 -10.97
C PHE A 391 -3.26 15.39 -11.87
N TYR A 392 -2.74 14.27 -11.38
CA TYR A 392 -2.71 12.96 -12.04
C TYR A 392 -3.41 11.95 -11.13
N PRO A 393 -4.70 11.67 -11.38
CA PRO A 393 -5.43 10.73 -10.57
C PRO A 393 -4.92 9.30 -10.76
N GLY A 394 -4.67 8.58 -9.67
CA GLY A 394 -4.30 7.16 -9.68
C GLY A 394 -5.48 6.28 -10.11
N ASP A 395 -5.17 5.11 -10.67
CA ASP A 395 -6.19 4.10 -11.02
C ASP A 395 -6.28 2.92 -10.03
N GLY A 396 -5.43 2.91 -9.01
CA GLY A 396 -5.35 1.87 -7.98
C GLY A 396 -4.80 0.55 -8.49
N THR A 397 -4.10 0.55 -9.63
CA THR A 397 -3.45 -0.64 -10.21
C THR A 397 -1.98 -0.39 -10.55
N GLY A 398 -1.39 0.64 -9.95
CA GLY A 398 -0.01 1.04 -10.21
C GLY A 398 0.14 1.93 -11.44
N ASP A 399 -0.93 2.55 -11.97
CA ASP A 399 -0.89 3.50 -13.09
C ASP A 399 -1.85 4.69 -12.81
N PHE A 400 -1.90 5.67 -13.71
CA PHE A 400 -2.83 6.80 -13.64
C PHE A 400 -4.06 6.57 -14.51
N LYS A 401 -5.17 7.23 -14.18
CA LYS A 401 -6.34 7.35 -15.05
C LYS A 401 -6.01 8.21 -16.27
N LYS A 402 -5.51 7.55 -17.33
CA LYS A 402 -5.08 8.18 -18.58
C LYS A 402 -6.18 9.07 -19.18
N GLY A 403 -5.83 10.32 -19.48
CA GLY A 403 -6.74 11.30 -20.05
C GLY A 403 -7.60 12.07 -19.03
N GLN A 404 -7.45 11.79 -17.73
CA GLN A 404 -8.17 12.47 -16.65
C GLN A 404 -7.31 13.47 -15.88
N GLN A 405 -6.08 13.73 -16.32
CA GLN A 405 -5.23 14.74 -15.71
C GLN A 405 -5.83 16.15 -15.87
N THR A 406 -5.81 16.94 -14.80
CA THR A 406 -6.37 18.30 -14.76
C THR A 406 -5.34 19.29 -14.24
N MET A 407 -5.42 20.54 -14.69
CA MET A 407 -4.61 21.60 -14.12
C MET A 407 -5.30 22.13 -12.86
N VAL A 408 -4.60 22.11 -11.72
CA VAL A 408 -5.14 22.51 -10.42
C VAL A 408 -4.72 23.92 -10.01
N TRP A 409 -3.55 24.37 -10.50
CA TRP A 409 -3.08 25.71 -10.23
C TRP A 409 -2.15 26.24 -11.32
N THR A 410 -2.20 27.56 -11.55
CA THR A 410 -1.34 28.25 -12.53
C THR A 410 -0.14 28.96 -11.91
N ASN A 411 1.03 28.87 -12.53
CA ASN A 411 2.23 29.66 -12.22
C ASN A 411 2.74 29.58 -10.76
N TRP A 412 3.19 28.41 -10.32
CA TRP A 412 3.90 28.19 -9.05
C TRP A 412 5.40 28.49 -9.14
N SER A 413 5.78 29.54 -9.89
CA SER A 413 7.20 29.91 -10.08
C SER A 413 7.87 30.42 -8.81
N ALA A 414 7.10 30.96 -7.87
CA ALA A 414 7.61 31.49 -6.61
C ALA A 414 8.02 30.41 -5.60
N LEU A 415 7.70 29.13 -5.85
CA LEU A 415 7.89 28.04 -4.89
C LEU A 415 9.06 27.14 -5.32
N ASP A 416 10.02 26.88 -4.45
CA ASP A 416 11.18 26.03 -4.76
C ASP A 416 10.99 24.57 -4.33
N THR A 417 10.16 24.35 -3.32
CA THR A 417 9.91 23.06 -2.68
C THR A 417 8.40 22.90 -2.49
N ILE A 418 7.87 21.73 -2.83
CA ILE A 418 6.47 21.35 -2.61
C ILE A 418 6.48 19.88 -2.20
N VAL A 419 5.79 19.55 -1.12
CA VAL A 419 5.66 18.19 -0.58
C VAL A 419 4.22 17.90 -0.20
N GLY A 420 3.78 16.66 -0.42
CA GLY A 420 2.54 16.15 0.16
C GLY A 420 2.76 15.72 1.59
N VAL A 421 1.83 16.07 2.46
CA VAL A 421 1.91 15.81 3.90
C VAL A 421 0.74 14.98 4.43
N GLY A 422 -0.14 14.50 3.56
CA GLY A 422 -1.40 13.88 3.99
C GLY A 422 -2.35 14.92 4.58
N ASP A 423 -3.32 14.48 5.37
CA ASP A 423 -4.29 15.35 6.05
C ASP A 423 -3.65 16.06 7.25
N PHE A 424 -3.11 17.27 7.03
CA PHE A 424 -2.29 17.99 8.00
C PHE A 424 -3.15 18.91 8.89
N ASP A 425 -4.40 19.19 8.51
CA ASP A 425 -5.38 19.96 9.29
C ASP A 425 -6.60 19.17 9.80
N HIS A 426 -6.61 17.85 9.62
CA HIS A 426 -7.63 16.89 10.08
C HIS A 426 -9.03 17.16 9.53
N ASP A 427 -9.11 17.72 8.32
CA ASP A 427 -10.37 17.96 7.64
C ASP A 427 -10.84 16.78 6.76
N GLY A 428 -10.03 15.72 6.69
CA GLY A 428 -10.26 14.51 5.93
C GLY A 428 -9.80 14.59 4.47
N ASN A 429 -9.03 15.59 4.08
CA ASN A 429 -8.50 15.76 2.73
C ASN A 429 -6.97 15.92 2.77
N PRO A 430 -6.21 15.30 1.85
CA PRO A 430 -4.76 15.50 1.84
C PRO A 430 -4.34 16.91 1.46
N ASP A 431 -3.24 17.38 2.05
CA ASP A 431 -2.71 18.73 1.94
C ASP A 431 -1.28 18.74 1.40
N LEU A 432 -0.83 19.95 1.01
CA LEU A 432 0.57 20.19 0.66
C LEU A 432 1.21 21.28 1.53
N LEU A 433 2.52 21.15 1.71
CA LEU A 433 3.39 22.26 2.13
C LEU A 433 4.22 22.73 0.95
N ALA A 434 4.40 24.05 0.84
CA ALA A 434 5.29 24.63 -0.16
C ALA A 434 6.11 25.78 0.41
N ARG A 435 7.36 25.92 -0.06
CA ARG A 435 8.26 26.97 0.36
C ARG A 435 8.48 28.00 -0.73
N ASN A 436 8.38 29.27 -0.35
CA ASN A 436 8.69 30.38 -1.24
C ASN A 436 10.20 30.51 -1.46
N ALA A 437 10.64 30.50 -2.72
CA ALA A 437 12.05 30.55 -3.11
C ALA A 437 12.77 31.85 -2.69
N THR A 438 12.02 32.96 -2.57
CA THR A 438 12.60 34.29 -2.26
C THR A 438 12.54 34.59 -0.78
N THR A 439 11.37 34.44 -0.16
CA THR A 439 11.22 34.75 1.28
C THR A 439 11.68 33.60 2.16
N THR A 440 11.77 32.39 1.60
CA THR A 440 12.02 31.13 2.31
C THR A 440 10.93 30.76 3.32
N ASN A 441 9.79 31.45 3.31
CA ASN A 441 8.66 31.14 4.19
C ASN A 441 7.98 29.85 3.72
N LEU A 442 7.52 29.05 4.67
CA LEU A 442 6.76 27.84 4.46
C LEU A 442 5.27 28.14 4.55
N TRP A 443 4.53 27.62 3.58
CA TRP A 443 3.11 27.82 3.41
C TRP A 443 2.38 26.48 3.38
N PHE A 444 1.25 26.43 4.08
CA PHE A 444 0.26 25.37 4.06
C PHE A 444 -0.77 25.62 2.95
N TYR A 445 -1.04 24.59 2.17
CA TYR A 445 -2.01 24.58 1.07
C TYR A 445 -3.06 23.50 1.32
N PRO A 446 -4.22 23.85 1.88
CA PRO A 446 -5.26 22.88 2.18
C PRO A 446 -5.88 22.30 0.92
N GLY A 447 -6.00 20.97 0.86
CA GLY A 447 -6.73 20.24 -0.18
C GLY A 447 -8.24 20.40 -0.03
N ASN A 448 -8.98 20.17 -1.11
CA ASN A 448 -10.45 20.19 -1.08
C ASN A 448 -11.10 18.79 -1.20
N GLY A 449 -10.28 17.74 -1.30
CA GLY A 449 -10.73 16.35 -1.45
C GLY A 449 -11.42 16.06 -2.78
N ALA A 450 -11.25 16.90 -3.79
CA ALA A 450 -11.78 16.73 -5.15
C ALA A 450 -10.68 16.89 -6.21
N GLY A 451 -9.42 16.67 -5.82
CA GLY A 451 -8.28 16.80 -6.71
C GLY A 451 -7.89 18.27 -6.97
N ASP A 452 -8.19 19.21 -6.08
CA ASP A 452 -7.78 20.62 -6.14
C ASP A 452 -7.61 21.18 -4.70
N PHE A 453 -7.26 22.46 -4.57
CA PHE A 453 -7.00 23.14 -3.30
C PHE A 453 -8.19 24.01 -2.87
N LYS A 454 -8.29 24.30 -1.57
CA LYS A 454 -9.13 25.39 -1.07
C LYS A 454 -8.48 26.75 -1.38
N LYS A 455 -8.71 27.26 -2.60
CA LYS A 455 -8.14 28.53 -3.09
C LYS A 455 -8.52 29.69 -2.17
N GLY A 456 -7.53 30.48 -1.76
CA GLY A 456 -7.69 31.60 -0.82
C GLY A 456 -7.59 31.22 0.66
N GLN A 457 -7.38 29.95 0.99
CA GLN A 457 -7.20 29.46 2.37
C GLN A 457 -5.76 29.04 2.68
N GLN A 458 -4.80 29.40 1.81
CA GLN A 458 -3.38 29.14 2.03
C GLN A 458 -2.89 29.97 3.22
N GLN A 459 -2.03 29.38 4.04
CA GLN A 459 -1.54 30.02 5.27
C GLN A 459 -0.02 29.98 5.32
N GLU A 460 0.61 31.08 5.72
CA GLU A 460 2.02 31.04 6.10
C GLU A 460 2.13 30.42 7.49
N ILE A 461 2.87 29.33 7.60
CA ILE A 461 2.98 28.55 8.85
C ILE A 461 4.34 28.72 9.51
N TRP A 462 5.37 29.08 8.74
CA TRP A 462 6.71 29.35 9.28
C TRP A 462 7.49 30.38 8.46
N THR A 463 8.18 31.30 9.13
CA THR A 463 9.03 32.31 8.51
C THR A 463 10.49 31.88 8.44
N ASN A 464 11.19 32.24 7.36
CA ASN A 464 12.64 32.06 7.22
C ASN A 464 13.11 30.58 7.30
N TRP A 465 12.47 29.69 6.55
CA TRP A 465 12.83 28.27 6.41
C TRP A 465 13.98 28.01 5.42
N GLY A 466 14.81 29.02 5.16
CA GLY A 466 15.95 28.93 4.25
C GLY A 466 17.12 28.09 4.79
N PHE A 467 17.13 27.78 6.09
CA PHE A 467 18.13 26.89 6.70
C PHE A 467 17.86 25.40 6.46
N ILE A 468 16.78 25.05 5.77
CA ILE A 468 16.42 23.69 5.37
C ILE A 468 16.73 23.52 3.88
N ASN A 469 17.32 22.41 3.46
CA ASN A 469 17.53 22.10 2.04
C ASN A 469 16.67 20.94 1.52
N ARG A 470 16.00 20.23 2.42
CA ARG A 470 15.05 19.17 2.09
C ARG A 470 13.89 19.18 3.08
N ILE A 471 12.67 19.19 2.56
CA ILE A 471 11.43 18.92 3.31
C ILE A 471 10.98 17.54 2.82
N ILE A 472 10.60 16.65 3.72
CA ILE A 472 10.43 15.22 3.49
C ILE A 472 9.11 14.75 4.09
#